data_AF-A0A812WQU9-F1
#
_entry.id   AF-A0A812WQU9-F1
#
_cell.length_a   1.000
_cell.length_b   1.000
_cell.length_c   1.000
_cell.angle_alpha   90.00
_cell.angle_beta   90.00
_cell.angle_gamma   90.00
#
_symmetry.space_group_name_H-M   'P 1'
#
loop_
_entity.id
_entity.type
_entity.pdbx_description
1 polymer ?
#
loop_
_entity_poly.entity_id
_entity_poly.type
_entity_poly.pdbx_seq_one_letter_code
_entity_poly.pdbx_strand_id
1 'polypeptide(L)'
;MPPVAAPHHWGCTPSQQAFAVSRPHNTPPPPGLEIPEVPEPSAANLRFGVGSFGHPHFCTRPCVHISKGGECPSGAECTYCHFPHRAVCKPDGQLRRRLWDASDQELLATFLPFIFKKAAMEGLVPRVACLLQLLKAEIGEPQSEPLPLGRFRPMRMSFMHLVESCMRRLPPHVRAEVNRIKSELPPPVVTHGGAGPSLML
;
A
#
# COMPACT_ATOMS: atom_id res chain seq x y z
N MET A 1 -8.32 4.72 -47.97
CA MET A 1 -7.59 3.77 -47.09
C MET A 1 -6.29 4.43 -46.67
N PRO A 2 -6.09 4.76 -45.39
CA PRO A 2 -4.83 5.36 -44.93
C PRO A 2 -3.72 4.29 -44.78
N PRO A 3 -2.44 4.68 -44.91
CA PRO A 3 -1.32 3.76 -44.92
C PRO A 3 -0.96 3.25 -43.52
N VAL A 4 -0.62 1.96 -43.45
CA VAL A 4 -0.14 1.24 -42.26
C VAL A 4 1.34 1.58 -42.03
N ALA A 5 1.64 2.26 -40.93
CA ALA A 5 3.02 2.56 -40.53
C ALA A 5 3.68 1.33 -39.85
N ALA A 6 4.89 1.00 -40.30
CA ALA A 6 5.70 -0.12 -39.83
C ALA A 6 6.34 0.15 -38.44
N PRO A 7 6.64 -0.90 -37.65
CA PRO A 7 7.22 -0.74 -36.31
C PRO A 7 8.75 -0.55 -36.35
N HIS A 8 9.20 0.51 -35.70
CA HIS A 8 10.61 0.77 -35.38
C HIS A 8 11.07 -0.14 -34.23
N HIS A 9 12.03 -0.99 -34.55
CA HIS A 9 12.69 -1.93 -33.66
C HIS A 9 13.91 -1.23 -33.04
N TRP A 10 13.82 -0.88 -31.76
CA TRP A 10 14.94 -0.41 -30.96
C TRP A 10 15.74 -1.61 -30.45
N GLY A 11 16.89 -1.87 -31.08
CA GLY A 11 17.89 -2.80 -30.58
C GLY A 11 18.63 -2.18 -29.39
N CYS A 12 18.43 -2.73 -28.20
CA CYS A 12 19.15 -2.38 -26.99
C CYS A 12 20.21 -3.47 -26.73
N THR A 13 21.48 -3.17 -27.00
CA THR A 13 22.61 -4.06 -26.72
C THR A 13 23.05 -3.94 -25.26
N PRO A 14 23.07 -5.03 -24.46
CA PRO A 14 23.64 -4.98 -23.12
C PRO A 14 25.16 -5.13 -23.19
N SER A 15 25.87 -4.06 -22.82
CA SER A 15 27.33 -4.09 -22.59
C SER A 15 27.59 -4.74 -21.23
N GLN A 16 28.10 -5.98 -21.24
CA GLN A 16 28.51 -6.70 -20.04
C GLN A 16 29.95 -6.31 -19.69
N GLN A 17 30.12 -5.39 -18.74
CA GLN A 17 31.40 -5.21 -18.05
C GLN A 17 31.39 -6.07 -16.78
N ALA A 18 32.13 -7.18 -16.82
CA ALA A 18 32.39 -8.04 -15.68
C ALA A 18 33.43 -7.38 -14.77
N PHE A 19 32.99 -6.83 -13.62
CA PHE A 19 33.89 -6.45 -12.54
C PHE A 19 34.25 -7.69 -11.72
N ALA A 20 35.52 -8.08 -11.75
CA ALA A 20 36.07 -9.11 -10.89
C ALA A 20 36.11 -8.59 -9.44
N VAL A 21 35.15 -9.02 -8.61
CA VAL A 21 35.15 -8.77 -7.18
C VAL A 21 36.10 -9.75 -6.51
N SER A 22 37.24 -9.26 -6.06
CA SER A 22 38.22 -10.02 -5.26
C SER A 22 37.54 -10.61 -4.03
N ARG A 23 37.60 -11.94 -3.89
CA ARG A 23 37.09 -12.66 -2.72
C ARG A 23 37.93 -12.29 -1.49
N PRO A 24 37.31 -11.86 -0.36
CA PRO A 24 38.04 -11.69 0.88
C PRO A 24 38.55 -13.05 1.38
N HIS A 25 39.82 -13.09 1.78
CA HIS A 25 40.45 -14.25 2.38
C HIS A 25 39.83 -14.55 3.75
N ASN A 26 39.26 -15.74 3.92
CA ASN A 26 38.83 -16.28 5.21
C ASN A 26 40.06 -16.57 6.08
N THR A 27 40.49 -15.59 6.87
CA THR A 27 41.37 -15.84 8.02
C THR A 27 40.55 -16.43 9.16
N PRO A 28 40.93 -17.60 9.72
CA PRO A 28 40.27 -18.13 10.91
C PRO A 28 40.44 -17.13 12.08
N PRO A 29 39.40 -16.91 12.91
CA PRO A 29 39.50 -16.03 14.05
C PRO A 29 40.51 -16.58 15.08
N PRO A 30 41.25 -15.70 15.78
CA PRO A 30 42.21 -16.10 16.80
C PRO A 30 41.51 -16.82 17.98
N PRO A 31 42.10 -17.90 18.52
CA PRO A 31 41.56 -18.59 19.70
C PRO A 31 41.64 -17.68 20.94
N GLY A 32 40.52 -17.51 21.66
CA GLY A 32 40.53 -16.88 23.00
C GLY A 32 39.87 -15.49 23.12
N LEU A 33 39.22 -14.97 22.08
CA LEU A 33 38.29 -13.85 22.21
C LEU A 33 36.88 -14.41 22.32
N GLU A 34 36.42 -14.61 23.57
CA GLU A 34 35.02 -14.85 23.85
C GLU A 34 34.24 -13.59 23.43
N ILE A 35 33.64 -13.65 22.25
CA ILE A 35 32.72 -12.62 21.78
C ILE A 35 31.56 -12.63 22.78
N PRO A 36 31.29 -11.53 23.50
CA PRO A 36 30.10 -11.44 24.33
C PRO A 36 28.91 -11.82 23.46
N GLU A 37 28.14 -12.82 23.87
CA GLU A 37 26.88 -13.18 23.20
C GLU A 37 26.03 -11.92 23.14
N VAL A 38 26.08 -11.22 22.00
CA VAL A 38 25.18 -10.11 21.73
C VAL A 38 23.81 -10.78 21.71
N PRO A 39 22.89 -10.42 22.62
CA PRO A 39 21.58 -11.06 22.66
C PRO A 39 20.98 -10.92 21.26
N GLU A 40 20.87 -12.05 20.57
CA GLU A 40 20.19 -12.17 19.29
C GLU A 40 18.89 -11.38 19.42
N PRO A 41 18.62 -10.39 18.55
CA PRO A 41 17.39 -9.63 18.60
C PRO A 41 16.24 -10.61 18.37
N SER A 42 15.72 -11.14 19.47
CA SER A 42 14.69 -12.16 19.48
C SER A 42 13.50 -11.61 18.71
N ALA A 43 13.21 -12.24 17.57
CA ALA A 43 12.10 -11.94 16.70
C ALA A 43 10.72 -11.95 17.41
N ALA A 44 10.68 -12.39 18.68
CA ALA A 44 9.50 -12.41 19.54
C ALA A 44 8.91 -11.04 19.90
N ASN A 45 9.59 -9.92 19.61
CA ASN A 45 9.16 -8.59 20.07
C ASN A 45 8.56 -7.65 19.02
N LEU A 46 8.45 -8.06 17.75
CA LEU A 46 7.57 -7.30 16.84
C LEU A 46 6.11 -7.66 17.15
N ARG A 47 5.59 -7.05 18.20
CA ARG A 47 4.15 -7.05 18.50
C ARG A 47 3.46 -6.12 17.51
N PHE A 48 2.95 -6.70 16.43
CA PHE A 48 2.12 -5.94 15.49
C PHE A 48 0.77 -5.65 16.14
N GLY A 49 0.32 -4.41 15.98
CA GLY A 49 -1.01 -4.01 16.40
C GLY A 49 -2.10 -4.74 15.61
N VAL A 50 -3.28 -4.94 16.21
CA VAL A 50 -4.51 -5.41 15.52
C VAL A 50 -4.85 -4.59 14.27
N GLY A 51 -4.37 -3.34 14.17
CA GLY A 51 -4.50 -2.52 12.96
C GLY A 51 -3.72 -3.04 11.74
N SER A 52 -2.81 -3.98 11.95
CA SER A 52 -1.93 -4.50 10.92
C SER A 52 -2.55 -5.59 10.03
N PHE A 53 -3.72 -6.09 10.41
CA PHE A 53 -4.42 -7.13 9.66
C PHE A 53 -4.79 -6.65 8.26
N GLY A 54 -4.41 -7.44 7.25
CA GLY A 54 -4.64 -7.13 5.84
C GLY A 54 -3.62 -6.18 5.20
N HIS A 55 -2.50 -5.86 5.85
CA HIS A 55 -1.40 -5.13 5.20
C HIS A 55 -0.94 -5.86 3.92
N PRO A 56 -0.64 -5.16 2.81
CA PRO A 56 -0.62 -3.69 2.64
C PRO A 56 -1.93 -3.06 2.14
N HIS A 57 -2.92 -3.88 1.77
CA HIS A 57 -4.09 -3.40 1.03
C HIS A 57 -5.24 -2.98 1.95
N PHE A 58 -5.42 -3.70 3.06
CA PHE A 58 -6.56 -3.61 3.97
C PHE A 58 -6.25 -3.21 5.41
N CYS A 59 -4.98 -3.03 5.75
CA CYS A 59 -4.62 -2.55 7.08
C CYS A 59 -5.18 -1.16 7.36
N THR A 60 -5.27 -0.83 8.65
CA THR A 60 -5.63 0.52 9.07
C THR A 60 -4.48 1.49 8.75
N ARG A 61 -4.71 2.79 8.99
CA ARG A 61 -3.67 3.81 8.81
C ARG A 61 -2.40 3.47 9.60
N PRO A 62 -1.21 3.86 9.11
CA PRO A 62 0.05 3.59 9.80
C PRO A 62 0.09 4.20 11.21
N CYS A 63 0.69 3.48 12.15
CA CYS A 63 0.92 3.95 13.51
C CYS A 63 1.93 5.08 13.49
N VAL A 64 1.59 6.22 14.11
CA VAL A 64 2.43 7.42 14.11
C VAL A 64 3.75 7.21 14.86
N HIS A 65 3.75 6.40 15.92
CA HIS A 65 4.94 6.11 16.72
C HIS A 65 5.92 5.26 15.91
N ILE A 66 5.44 4.16 15.33
CA ILE A 66 6.25 3.29 14.46
C ILE A 66 6.72 4.03 13.22
N SER A 67 5.87 4.87 12.60
CA SER A 67 6.24 5.66 11.43
C SER A 67 7.35 6.67 11.69
N LYS A 68 7.53 7.09 12.96
CA LYS A 68 8.61 7.98 13.40
C LYS A 68 9.87 7.21 13.84
N GLY A 69 9.88 5.88 13.74
CA GLY A 69 10.98 5.03 14.19
C GLY A 69 11.02 4.82 15.71
N GLY A 70 9.95 5.16 16.42
CA GLY A 70 9.85 4.92 17.87
C GLY A 70 9.07 3.65 18.21
N GLU A 71 8.95 3.38 19.50
CA GLU A 71 8.13 2.29 20.04
C GLU A 71 6.68 2.74 20.23
N CYS A 72 5.72 1.85 19.95
CA CYS A 72 4.30 2.14 20.18
C CYS A 72 3.92 1.77 21.62
N PRO A 73 3.40 2.71 22.44
CA PRO A 73 3.02 2.43 23.82
C PRO A 73 1.85 1.44 23.95
N SER A 74 1.04 1.29 22.89
CA SER A 74 -0.08 0.35 22.86
C SER A 74 0.32 -1.08 22.47
N GLY A 75 1.56 -1.30 22.00
CA GLY A 75 2.05 -2.63 21.62
C GLY A 75 1.11 -3.37 20.66
N ALA A 76 0.76 -4.62 21.00
CA ALA A 76 -0.13 -5.49 20.21
C ALA A 76 -1.59 -5.01 20.16
N GLU A 77 -2.03 -4.21 21.13
CA GLU A 77 -3.39 -3.67 21.19
C GLU A 77 -3.55 -2.42 20.30
N CYS A 78 -2.48 -1.97 19.62
CA CYS A 78 -2.57 -0.82 18.75
C CYS A 78 -3.52 -1.09 17.58
N THR A 79 -4.54 -0.25 17.41
CA THR A 79 -5.48 -0.32 16.29
C THR A 79 -4.93 0.26 14.98
N TYR A 80 -3.67 0.69 14.98
CA TYR A 80 -2.94 1.19 13.82
C TYR A 80 -1.94 0.17 13.28
N CYS A 81 -1.61 0.28 11.99
CA CYS A 81 -0.70 -0.67 11.36
C CYS A 81 0.75 -0.39 11.75
N HIS A 82 1.48 -1.44 12.17
CA HIS A 82 2.89 -1.38 12.57
C HIS A 82 3.87 -1.74 11.45
N PHE A 83 3.37 -2.10 10.26
CA PHE A 83 4.24 -2.38 9.11
C PHE A 83 4.73 -1.11 8.41
N PRO A 84 5.84 -1.17 7.66
CA PRO A 84 6.29 -0.06 6.84
C PRO A 84 5.24 0.34 5.79
N HIS A 85 4.95 1.64 5.68
CA HIS A 85 4.06 2.17 4.64
C HIS A 85 4.82 3.11 3.73
N ARG A 86 4.48 3.09 2.45
CA ARG A 86 4.97 4.10 1.51
C ARG A 86 4.35 5.45 1.86
N ALA A 87 5.15 6.51 1.80
CA ALA A 87 4.66 7.86 1.95
C ALA A 87 3.59 8.14 0.88
N VAL A 88 2.38 8.47 1.34
CA VAL A 88 1.26 8.85 0.48
C VAL A 88 1.43 10.32 0.13
N CYS A 89 1.29 10.66 -1.16
CA CYS A 89 1.22 12.06 -1.58
C CYS A 89 0.04 12.71 -0.87
N LYS A 90 0.29 13.76 -0.09
CA LYS A 90 -0.79 14.51 0.56
C LYS A 90 -1.46 15.42 -0.48
N PRO A 91 -2.80 15.46 -0.54
CA PRO A 91 -3.49 16.52 -1.27
C PRO A 91 -3.02 17.89 -0.78
N ASP A 92 -2.80 18.82 -1.71
CA ASP A 92 -2.57 20.22 -1.37
C ASP A 92 -3.81 20.81 -0.66
N GLY A 93 -3.65 22.01 -0.09
CA GLY A 93 -4.72 22.64 0.69
C GLY A 93 -5.98 22.91 -0.13
N GLN A 94 -5.84 23.28 -1.40
CA GLN A 94 -6.98 23.60 -2.28
C GLN A 94 -7.76 22.34 -2.66
N LEU A 95 -7.07 21.28 -3.07
CA LEU A 95 -7.69 19.99 -3.35
C LEU A 95 -8.31 19.39 -2.10
N ARG A 96 -7.65 19.48 -0.95
CA ARG A 96 -8.22 18.99 0.32
C ARG A 96 -9.53 19.69 0.65
N ARG A 97 -9.60 21.02 0.46
CA ARG A 97 -10.84 21.78 0.66
C ARG A 97 -11.93 21.31 -0.31
N ARG A 98 -11.61 21.16 -1.60
CA ARG A 98 -12.59 20.64 -2.59
C ARG A 98 -13.09 19.24 -2.26
N LEU A 99 -12.20 18.32 -1.88
CA LEU A 99 -12.59 16.99 -1.41
C LEU A 99 -13.45 17.07 -0.13
N TRP A 100 -13.18 18.05 0.74
CA TRP A 100 -13.97 18.31 1.95
C TRP A 100 -15.32 19.00 1.68
N ASP A 101 -15.53 19.62 0.53
CA ASP A 101 -16.80 20.25 0.16
C ASP A 101 -17.65 19.36 -0.76
N ALA A 102 -17.03 18.37 -1.42
CA ALA A 102 -17.67 17.46 -2.36
C ALA A 102 -18.73 16.54 -1.71
N SER A 103 -19.81 16.30 -2.42
CA SER A 103 -20.80 15.28 -2.09
C SER A 103 -20.22 13.86 -2.17
N ASP A 104 -20.88 12.89 -1.54
CA ASP A 104 -20.48 11.48 -1.66
C ASP A 104 -20.58 10.97 -3.11
N GLN A 105 -21.49 11.52 -3.92
CA GLN A 105 -21.61 11.16 -5.34
C GLN A 105 -20.42 11.66 -6.17
N GLU A 106 -19.98 12.90 -5.95
CA GLU A 106 -18.77 13.44 -6.59
C GLU A 106 -17.51 12.67 -6.15
N LEU A 107 -17.40 12.32 -4.87
CA LEU A 107 -16.29 11.50 -4.36
C LEU A 107 -16.30 10.10 -4.97
N LEU A 108 -17.46 9.42 -5.05
CA LEU A 108 -17.59 8.13 -5.70
C LEU A 108 -17.19 8.21 -7.18
N ALA A 109 -17.77 9.14 -7.94
CA ALA A 109 -17.44 9.35 -9.35
C ALA A 109 -15.93 9.62 -9.55
N THR A 110 -15.32 10.35 -8.62
CA THR A 110 -13.88 10.66 -8.64
C THR A 110 -13.01 9.43 -8.35
N PHE A 111 -13.30 8.68 -7.28
CA PHE A 111 -12.40 7.65 -6.77
C PHE A 111 -12.68 6.24 -7.32
N LEU A 112 -13.92 5.94 -7.72
CA LEU A 112 -14.30 4.59 -8.14
C LEU A 112 -13.44 4.05 -9.30
N PRO A 113 -13.14 4.83 -10.38
CA PRO A 113 -12.26 4.35 -11.44
C PRO A 113 -10.87 3.93 -10.93
N PHE A 114 -10.34 4.64 -9.94
CA PHE A 114 -9.05 4.31 -9.32
C PHE A 114 -9.14 3.08 -8.43
N ILE A 115 -10.27 2.87 -7.72
CA ILE A 115 -10.50 1.67 -6.91
C ILE A 115 -10.51 0.43 -7.82
N PHE A 116 -11.26 0.45 -8.92
CA PHE A 116 -11.27 -0.65 -9.91
C PHE A 116 -9.88 -0.91 -10.48
N LYS A 117 -9.19 0.15 -10.93
CA LYS A 117 -7.84 0.04 -11.49
C LYS A 117 -6.86 -0.54 -10.47
N LYS A 118 -6.91 -0.08 -9.22
CA LYS A 118 -6.06 -0.57 -8.12
C LYS A 118 -6.33 -2.03 -7.82
N ALA A 119 -7.60 -2.43 -7.72
CA ALA A 119 -7.97 -3.84 -7.53
C ALA A 119 -7.42 -4.73 -8.65
N ALA A 120 -7.52 -4.30 -9.91
CA ALA A 120 -7.00 -5.05 -11.05
C ALA A 120 -5.46 -5.16 -11.01
N MET A 121 -4.77 -4.04 -10.78
CA MET A 121 -3.30 -4.00 -10.72
C MET A 121 -2.71 -4.84 -9.57
N GLU A 122 -3.44 -4.95 -8.46
CA GLU A 122 -2.99 -5.69 -7.28
C GLU A 122 -3.57 -7.13 -7.23
N GLY A 123 -4.27 -7.58 -8.27
CA GLY A 123 -4.85 -8.93 -8.33
C GLY A 123 -5.97 -9.17 -7.30
N LEU A 124 -6.58 -8.11 -6.78
CA LEU A 124 -7.60 -8.18 -5.73
C LEU A 124 -9.01 -8.41 -6.27
N VAL A 125 -9.24 -8.24 -7.59
CA VAL A 125 -10.59 -8.25 -8.19
C VAL A 125 -11.47 -9.43 -7.74
N PRO A 126 -11.01 -10.71 -7.75
CA PRO A 126 -11.85 -11.82 -7.32
C PRO A 126 -12.33 -11.69 -5.86
N ARG A 127 -11.46 -11.16 -4.98
CA ARG A 127 -11.74 -10.99 -3.56
C ARG A 127 -12.67 -9.81 -3.28
N VAL A 128 -12.56 -8.73 -4.05
CA VAL A 128 -13.33 -7.49 -3.84
C VAL A 128 -14.50 -7.32 -4.80
N ALA A 129 -14.84 -8.33 -5.61
CA ALA A 129 -15.86 -8.21 -6.66
C ALA A 129 -17.21 -7.73 -6.11
N CYS A 130 -17.67 -8.30 -4.99
CA CYS A 130 -18.90 -7.88 -4.32
C CYS A 130 -18.80 -6.42 -3.84
N LEU A 131 -17.72 -6.03 -3.17
CA LEU A 131 -17.48 -4.64 -2.76
C LEU A 131 -17.52 -3.66 -3.95
N LEU A 132 -16.89 -4.00 -5.06
CA LEU A 132 -16.89 -3.17 -6.28
C LEU A 132 -18.29 -3.02 -6.87
N GLN A 133 -19.11 -4.07 -6.83
CA GLN A 133 -20.52 -4.01 -7.24
C GLN A 133 -21.34 -3.11 -6.33
N LEU A 134 -21.18 -3.23 -5.00
CA LEU A 134 -21.86 -2.39 -4.03
C LEU A 134 -21.51 -0.91 -4.23
N LEU A 135 -20.22 -0.58 -4.34
CA LEU A 135 -19.78 0.80 -4.58
C LEU A 135 -20.30 1.36 -5.92
N LYS A 136 -20.42 0.53 -6.94
CA LYS A 136 -21.01 0.93 -8.23
C LYS A 136 -22.52 1.17 -8.11
N ALA A 137 -23.23 0.36 -7.33
CA ALA A 137 -24.66 0.53 -7.09
C ALA A 137 -24.98 1.80 -6.27
N GLU A 138 -24.03 2.28 -5.47
CA GLU A 138 -24.15 3.55 -4.73
C GLU A 138 -23.99 4.80 -5.60
N ILE A 139 -23.49 4.66 -6.84
CA ILE A 139 -23.53 5.77 -7.80
C ILE A 139 -24.97 5.93 -8.25
N GLY A 140 -25.56 7.06 -7.90
CA GLY A 140 -26.90 7.45 -8.29
C GLY A 140 -26.96 7.94 -9.75
N GLU A 141 -27.74 8.99 -9.99
CA GLU A 141 -27.90 9.58 -11.32
C GLU A 141 -26.55 9.96 -11.94
N PRO A 142 -26.32 9.66 -13.24
CA PRO A 142 -25.04 9.80 -13.93
C PRO A 142 -24.53 11.24 -14.11
N GLN A 143 -25.13 12.23 -13.46
CA GLN A 143 -24.82 13.65 -13.62
C GLN A 143 -23.72 14.18 -12.69
N SER A 144 -23.19 13.35 -11.79
CA SER A 144 -22.10 13.80 -10.91
C SER A 144 -20.77 13.83 -11.67
N GLU A 145 -20.28 15.02 -11.97
CA GLU A 145 -18.99 15.23 -12.62
C GLU A 145 -17.84 14.91 -11.65
N PRO A 146 -16.81 14.15 -12.09
CA PRO A 146 -15.66 13.85 -11.25
C PRO A 146 -14.82 15.10 -10.94
N LEU A 147 -14.28 15.15 -9.73
CA LEU A 147 -13.46 16.29 -9.28
C LEU A 147 -12.10 16.30 -9.99
N PRO A 148 -11.63 17.47 -10.45
CA PRO A 148 -10.30 17.57 -11.05
C PRO A 148 -9.21 17.48 -9.98
N LEU A 149 -8.53 16.33 -9.94
CA LEU A 149 -7.48 15.99 -8.98
C LEU A 149 -6.12 16.67 -9.24
N GLY A 150 -5.91 17.27 -10.42
CA GLY A 150 -4.68 17.97 -10.77
C GLY A 150 -3.43 17.09 -10.66
N ARG A 151 -2.46 17.50 -9.82
CA ARG A 151 -1.20 16.76 -9.60
C ARG A 151 -1.33 15.60 -8.61
N PHE A 152 -2.46 15.47 -7.93
CA PHE A 152 -2.69 14.37 -7.01
C PHE A 152 -2.76 13.03 -7.76
N ARG A 153 -2.26 11.98 -7.11
CA ARG A 153 -2.14 10.63 -7.69
C ARG A 153 -2.79 9.61 -6.73
N PRO A 154 -4.11 9.41 -6.79
CA PRO A 154 -4.82 8.48 -5.91
C PRO A 154 -4.24 7.07 -5.90
N MET A 155 -3.70 6.62 -7.04
CA MET A 155 -3.08 5.30 -7.19
C MET A 155 -1.90 5.02 -6.22
N ARG A 156 -1.31 6.05 -5.60
CA ARG A 156 -0.28 5.90 -4.56
C ARG A 156 -0.83 5.56 -3.18
N MET A 157 -2.15 5.68 -2.98
CA MET A 157 -2.83 5.27 -1.75
C MET A 157 -2.98 3.74 -1.70
N SER A 158 -3.21 3.18 -0.52
CA SER A 158 -3.63 1.77 -0.41
C SER A 158 -5.05 1.61 -0.92
N PHE A 159 -5.41 0.37 -1.28
CA PHE A 159 -6.76 0.05 -1.74
C PHE A 159 -7.82 0.51 -0.73
N MET A 160 -7.66 0.20 0.56
CA MET A 160 -8.61 0.63 1.57
C MET A 160 -8.70 2.14 1.76
N HIS A 161 -7.60 2.89 1.64
CA HIS A 161 -7.68 4.34 1.73
C HIS A 161 -8.47 4.94 0.56
N LEU A 162 -8.42 4.33 -0.64
CA LEU A 162 -9.26 4.76 -1.76
C LEU A 162 -10.74 4.51 -1.47
N VAL A 163 -11.08 3.34 -0.93
CA VAL A 163 -12.47 3.00 -0.54
C VAL A 163 -12.97 3.93 0.57
N GLU A 164 -12.16 4.19 1.59
CA GLU A 164 -12.55 5.12 2.68
C GLU A 164 -12.65 6.58 2.22
N SER A 165 -11.99 6.94 1.11
CA SER A 165 -12.03 8.31 0.57
C SER A 165 -13.15 8.53 -0.44
N CYS A 166 -13.82 7.47 -0.93
CA CYS A 166 -14.86 7.62 -1.94
C CYS A 166 -16.20 8.06 -1.37
N MET A 167 -16.40 8.00 -0.05
CA MET A 167 -17.60 8.50 0.65
C MET A 167 -17.23 8.92 2.08
N ARG A 168 -17.89 9.94 2.63
CA ARG A 168 -17.68 10.38 4.03
C ARG A 168 -18.22 9.36 5.03
N ARG A 169 -19.33 8.72 4.67
CA ARG A 169 -19.99 7.71 5.49
C ARG A 169 -20.33 6.52 4.62
N LEU A 170 -19.47 5.50 4.66
CA LEU A 170 -19.75 4.24 3.98
C LEU A 170 -21.09 3.66 4.45
N PRO A 171 -22.01 3.33 3.53
CA PRO A 171 -23.27 2.67 3.83
C PRO A 171 -23.04 1.38 4.64
N PRO A 172 -23.99 0.96 5.50
CA PRO A 172 -23.81 -0.20 6.36
C PRO A 172 -23.46 -1.49 5.59
N HIS A 173 -24.06 -1.71 4.41
CA HIS A 173 -23.80 -2.90 3.60
C HIS A 173 -22.39 -2.88 2.97
N VAL A 174 -21.90 -1.72 2.52
CA VAL A 174 -20.50 -1.55 2.04
C VAL A 174 -19.52 -1.82 3.18
N ARG A 175 -19.79 -1.27 4.36
CA ARG A 175 -18.96 -1.47 5.56
C ARG A 175 -18.95 -2.94 6.00
N ALA A 176 -20.10 -3.61 5.98
CA ALA A 176 -20.19 -5.02 6.30
C ALA A 176 -19.33 -5.86 5.35
N GLU A 177 -19.37 -5.56 4.06
CA GLU A 177 -18.55 -6.25 3.06
C GLU A 177 -17.04 -5.99 3.23
N VAL A 178 -16.64 -4.75 3.54
CA VAL A 178 -15.25 -4.44 3.91
C VAL A 178 -14.81 -5.25 5.13
N ASN A 179 -15.66 -5.36 6.15
CA ASN A 179 -15.36 -6.14 7.36
C ASN A 179 -15.26 -7.64 7.08
N ARG A 180 -16.15 -8.19 6.23
CA ARG A 180 -16.09 -9.58 5.77
C ARG A 180 -14.75 -9.86 5.08
N ILE A 181 -14.37 -9.00 4.13
CA ILE A 181 -13.08 -9.13 3.43
C ILE A 181 -11.92 -9.09 4.43
N LYS A 182 -11.93 -8.16 5.39
CA LYS A 182 -10.88 -8.06 6.42
C LYS A 182 -10.77 -9.31 7.29
N SER A 183 -11.91 -9.92 7.67
CA SER A 183 -11.91 -11.16 8.48
C SER A 183 -11.39 -12.40 7.73
N GLU A 184 -11.40 -12.37 6.40
CA GLU A 184 -10.89 -13.46 5.54
C GLU A 184 -9.41 -13.31 5.18
N LEU A 185 -8.75 -12.24 5.65
CA LEU A 185 -7.34 -12.03 5.39
C LEU A 185 -6.50 -12.82 6.39
N PRO A 186 -5.42 -13.46 5.94
CA PRO A 186 -4.51 -14.13 6.85
C PRO A 186 -3.90 -13.12 7.82
N PRO A 187 -3.46 -13.57 9.01
CA PRO A 187 -2.62 -12.76 9.88
C PRO A 187 -1.44 -12.18 9.09
N PRO A 188 -1.02 -10.94 9.39
CA PRO A 188 0.08 -10.33 8.66
C PRO A 188 1.36 -11.15 8.90
N VAL A 189 2.00 -11.57 7.81
CA VAL A 189 3.25 -12.34 7.88
C VAL A 189 4.42 -11.37 7.91
N VAL A 190 5.26 -11.49 8.93
CA VAL A 190 6.53 -10.77 9.00
C VAL A 190 7.54 -11.52 8.17
N THR A 191 7.89 -10.99 7.02
CA THR A 191 9.08 -11.46 6.31
C THR A 191 10.29 -10.81 6.95
N HIS A 192 10.78 -11.37 8.06
CA HIS A 192 12.10 -11.04 8.61
C HIS A 192 13.15 -11.42 7.55
N GLY A 193 13.95 -10.46 7.08
CA GLY A 193 15.12 -10.77 6.24
C GLY A 193 14.96 -10.60 4.73
N GLY A 194 13.91 -9.95 4.25
CA GLY A 194 13.88 -9.49 2.87
C GLY A 194 14.73 -8.23 2.73
N ALA A 195 15.95 -8.35 2.19
CA ALA A 195 16.54 -7.30 1.37
C ALA A 195 15.66 -7.10 0.11
N GLY A 196 14.40 -6.72 0.30
CA GLY A 196 13.54 -6.23 -0.76
C GLY A 196 14.11 -4.90 -1.20
N PRO A 197 14.11 -4.59 -2.51
CA PRO A 197 14.84 -3.47 -3.05
C PRO A 197 14.47 -2.23 -2.25
N SER A 198 15.48 -1.65 -1.61
CA SER A 198 15.46 -0.28 -1.18
C SER A 198 15.00 0.52 -2.40
N LEU A 199 13.71 0.87 -2.44
CA LEU A 199 13.18 1.81 -3.40
C LEU A 199 13.70 3.17 -2.93
N MET A 200 14.99 3.39 -3.21
CA MET A 200 15.54 4.70 -3.50
C MET A 200 14.71 5.23 -4.67
N LEU A 201 13.66 5.98 -4.34
CA LEU A 201 12.93 6.86 -5.24
C LEU A 201 13.31 8.29 -4.87
#